data_AF-A0A821SAX2-F1
#
_entry.id   AF-A0A821SAX2-F1
#
_cell.length_a   1.000
_cell.length_b   1.000
_cell.length_c   1.000
_cell.angle_alpha   90.00
_cell.angle_beta   90.00
_cell.angle_gamma   90.00
#
_symmetry.space_group_name_H-M   'P 1'
#
loop_
_entity.id
_entity.type
_entity.pdbx_description
1 polymer ?
#
loop_
_entity_poly.entity_id
_entity_poly.type
_entity_poly.pdbx_seq_one_letter_code
_entity_poly.pdbx_strand_id
1 'polypeptide(L)'
;MTGALNPIHRGHISIMIKTREHLERVNNFNVIAGYISPTHDDYVRRKLKNELILGRHRIEMCRRAIDEARQQHWLSIDKAECV
;
A
#
# COMPACT_ATOMS: atom_id res chain seq x y z
N MET A 1 1.34 -4.99 2.43
CA MET A 1 1.54 -5.04 0.98
C MET A 1 2.77 -4.25 0.61
N THR A 2 3.64 -4.83 -0.22
CA THR A 2 4.80 -4.16 -0.81
C THR A 2 4.60 -3.99 -2.32
N GLY A 3 5.41 -3.15 -2.96
CA GLY A 3 5.46 -3.05 -4.41
C GLY A 3 5.86 -1.68 -4.94
N ALA A 4 5.89 -1.55 -6.27
CA ALA A 4 6.21 -0.28 -6.91
C ALA A 4 5.19 0.81 -6.56
N LEU A 5 3.88 0.49 -6.59
CA LEU A 5 2.79 1.42 -6.26
C LEU A 5 2.91 2.76 -7.03
N ASN A 6 3.03 2.63 -8.36
CA ASN A 6 3.44 3.68 -9.29
C ASN A 6 2.37 3.96 -10.37
N PRO A 7 1.22 4.60 -10.04
CA PRO A 7 0.76 4.97 -8.70
C PRO A 7 0.01 3.82 -8.01
N ILE A 8 -0.38 4.03 -6.75
CA ILE A 8 -1.40 3.19 -6.11
C ILE A 8 -2.76 3.37 -6.82
N HIS A 9 -3.60 2.33 -6.84
CA HIS A 9 -4.93 2.36 -7.43
C HIS A 9 -5.94 1.59 -6.57
N ARG A 10 -7.25 1.72 -6.86
CA ARG A 10 -8.35 1.13 -6.09
C ARG A 10 -8.23 -0.39 -5.91
N GLY A 11 -7.65 -1.10 -6.89
CA GLY A 11 -7.36 -2.54 -6.76
C GLY A 11 -6.45 -2.87 -5.57
N HIS A 12 -5.41 -2.08 -5.29
CA HIS A 12 -4.50 -2.30 -4.16
C HIS A 12 -5.19 -2.12 -2.81
N ILE A 13 -6.11 -1.14 -2.71
CA ILE A 13 -6.90 -0.95 -1.49
C ILE A 13 -7.93 -2.07 -1.34
N SER A 14 -8.61 -2.43 -2.43
CA SER A 14 -9.65 -3.47 -2.42
C SER A 14 -9.10 -4.81 -1.96
N ILE A 15 -7.89 -5.20 -2.39
CA ILE A 15 -7.30 -6.46 -1.93
C ILE A 15 -6.95 -6.42 -0.43
N MET A 16 -6.44 -5.30 0.10
CA MET A 16 -6.19 -5.16 1.55
C MET A 16 -7.47 -5.36 2.36
N ILE A 17 -8.57 -4.71 1.95
CA ILE A 17 -9.87 -4.83 2.62
C ILE A 17 -10.39 -6.27 2.53
N LYS A 18 -10.42 -6.86 1.33
CA LYS A 18 -10.94 -8.22 1.11
C LYS A 18 -10.13 -9.27 1.85
N THR A 19 -8.80 -9.12 1.90
CA THR A 19 -7.94 -10.02 2.67
C THR A 19 -8.24 -9.92 4.16
N ARG A 20 -8.39 -8.71 4.71
CA ARG A 20 -8.80 -8.55 6.12
C ARG A 20 -10.15 -9.22 6.39
N GLU A 21 -11.16 -8.92 5.58
CA GLU A 21 -12.49 -9.51 5.74
C GLU A 21 -12.47 -11.04 5.66
N HIS A 22 -11.66 -11.61 4.76
CA HIS A 22 -11.53 -13.05 4.64
C HIS A 22 -10.90 -13.66 5.90
N LEU A 23 -9.80 -13.08 6.39
CA LEU A 23 -9.12 -13.58 7.59
C LEU A 23 -10.02 -13.50 8.83
N GLU A 24 -10.79 -12.42 8.97
CA GLU A 24 -11.71 -12.23 10.10
C GLU A 24 -12.92 -13.16 10.02
N ARG A 25 -13.54 -13.31 8.84
CA ARG A 25 -14.77 -14.10 8.68
C ARG A 25 -14.54 -15.59 8.56
N VAL A 26 -13.49 -16.02 7.85
CA VAL A 26 -13.27 -17.43 7.48
C VAL A 26 -12.28 -18.09 8.41
N ASN A 27 -11.20 -17.39 8.76
CA ASN A 27 -10.10 -17.97 9.51
C ASN A 27 -10.14 -17.62 11.01
N ASN A 28 -11.14 -16.84 11.44
CA ASN A 28 -11.33 -16.40 12.83
C ASN A 28 -10.07 -15.69 13.40
N PHE A 29 -9.34 -14.97 12.55
CA PHE A 29 -8.23 -14.11 12.98
C PHE A 29 -8.73 -12.71 13.29
N ASN A 30 -8.11 -12.04 14.25
CA ASN A 30 -8.33 -10.62 14.48
C ASN A 30 -7.21 -9.82 13.78
N VAL A 31 -7.54 -9.12 12.68
CA VAL A 31 -6.56 -8.31 11.95
C VAL A 31 -6.41 -6.96 12.65
N ILE A 32 -5.34 -6.82 13.43
CA ILE A 32 -5.10 -5.62 14.24
C ILE A 32 -4.52 -4.44 13.45
N ALA A 33 -3.80 -4.71 12.36
CA ALA A 33 -3.15 -3.68 11.56
C ALA A 33 -2.84 -4.18 10.14
N GLY A 34 -2.73 -3.24 9.21
CA GLY A 34 -2.25 -3.45 7.84
C GLY A 34 -1.30 -2.34 7.43
N TYR A 35 -0.29 -2.68 6.63
CA TYR A 35 0.70 -1.74 6.15
C TYR A 35 0.81 -1.76 4.62
N ILE A 36 0.83 -0.58 4.01
CA ILE A 36 1.24 -0.37 2.61
C ILE A 36 2.67 0.19 2.64
N SER A 37 3.61 -0.55 2.06
CA SER A 37 5.04 -0.23 2.01
C SER A 37 5.48 -0.09 0.56
N PRO A 38 5.47 1.11 -0.02
CA PRO A 38 6.08 1.32 -1.33
C PRO A 38 7.58 0.99 -1.28
N THR A 39 8.09 0.29 -2.28
CA THR A 39 9.52 -0.07 -2.34
C THR A 39 10.40 1.11 -2.74
N HIS A 40 11.72 1.01 -2.56
CA HIS A 40 12.71 2.05 -2.84
C HIS A 40 12.84 2.39 -4.33
N ASP A 41 13.27 3.63 -4.61
CA ASP A 41 13.31 4.18 -5.97
C ASP A 41 14.26 3.44 -6.91
N ASP A 42 15.36 2.84 -6.43
CA ASP A 42 16.29 2.12 -7.30
C ASP A 42 15.67 0.84 -7.88
N TYR A 43 14.91 0.09 -7.08
CA TYR A 43 14.16 -1.05 -7.59
C TYR A 43 13.13 -0.63 -8.63
N VAL A 44 12.35 0.42 -8.33
CA VAL A 44 11.32 0.90 -9.26
C VAL A 44 11.95 1.48 -10.53
N ARG A 45 13.08 2.17 -10.45
CA ARG A 45 13.84 2.68 -11.60
C ARG A 45 14.34 1.55 -12.49
N ARG A 46 14.86 0.47 -11.89
CA ARG A 46 15.28 -0.72 -12.67
C ARG A 46 14.11 -1.36 -13.42
N LYS A 47 12.91 -1.34 -12.83
CA LYS A 47 11.71 -1.95 -13.42
C LYS A 47 11.02 -1.06 -14.46
N LEU A 48 10.87 0.23 -14.17
CA LEU A 48 10.01 1.18 -14.92
C LEU A 48 10.79 2.30 -15.63
N LYS A 49 12.11 2.39 -15.41
CA LYS A 49 12.99 3.39 -16.02
C LYS A 49 12.46 4.81 -15.83
N ASN A 50 12.05 5.47 -16.92
CA ASN A 50 11.61 6.85 -16.94
C ASN A 50 10.17 7.03 -16.46
N GLU A 51 9.41 5.95 -16.26
CA GLU A 51 8.05 6.00 -15.72
C GLU A 51 8.02 6.02 -14.18
N LEU A 52 9.19 6.07 -13.53
CA LEU A 52 9.31 6.18 -12.08
C LEU A 52 8.63 7.46 -11.57
N ILE A 53 7.70 7.27 -10.64
CA ILE A 53 7.23 8.29 -9.71
C ILE A 53 8.06 8.15 -8.42
N LEU A 54 8.71 9.24 -8.01
CA LEU A 54 9.61 9.23 -6.84
C LEU A 54 8.91 8.78 -5.56
N GLY A 55 9.66 8.12 -4.68
CA GLY A 55 9.15 7.48 -3.47
C GLY A 55 8.30 8.39 -2.60
N ARG A 56 8.72 9.66 -2.42
CA ARG A 56 7.95 10.67 -1.69
C ARG A 56 6.54 10.89 -2.26
N HIS A 57 6.39 10.86 -3.58
CA HIS A 57 5.10 11.06 -4.24
C HIS A 57 4.26 9.78 -4.15
N ARG A 58 4.87 8.61 -4.27
CA ARG A 58 4.19 7.32 -4.07
C ARG A 58 3.67 7.16 -2.65
N ILE A 59 4.46 7.55 -1.64
CA ILE A 59 4.04 7.60 -0.23
C ILE A 59 2.80 8.52 -0.08
N GLU A 60 2.85 9.75 -0.60
CA GLU A 60 1.72 10.68 -0.46
C GLU A 60 0.46 10.18 -1.21
N MET A 61 0.62 9.56 -2.39
CA MET A 61 -0.50 8.94 -3.10
C MET A 61 -1.08 7.76 -2.32
N CYS A 62 -0.25 6.94 -1.67
CA CYS A 62 -0.73 5.87 -0.77
C CYS A 62 -1.52 6.43 0.40
N ARG A 63 -1.07 7.53 1.01
CA ARG A 63 -1.78 8.21 2.10
C ARG A 63 -3.18 8.62 1.67
N ARG A 64 -3.25 9.33 0.54
CA ARG A 64 -4.52 9.80 -0.04
C ARG A 64 -5.46 8.65 -0.42
N ALA A 65 -4.92 7.55 -0.95
CA ALA A 65 -5.74 6.39 -1.31
C ALA A 65 -6.34 5.68 -0.07
N ILE A 66 -5.59 5.58 1.03
CA ILE A 66 -6.12 5.09 2.31
C ILE A 66 -7.20 6.06 2.84
N ASP A 67 -6.95 7.37 2.73
CA ASP A 67 -7.88 8.39 3.19
C ASP A 67 -9.20 8.38 2.42
N GLU A 68 -9.15 8.33 1.09
CA GLU A 68 -10.32 8.25 0.20
C GLU A 68 -11.17 7.01 0.52
N ALA A 69 -10.53 5.88 0.82
CA ALA A 69 -11.20 4.63 1.18
C ALA A 69 -11.65 4.54 2.65
N ARG A 70 -11.34 5.56 3.47
CA ARG A 70 -11.67 5.64 4.91
C ARG A 70 -11.16 4.44 5.72
N GLN A 71 -9.95 3.97 5.44
CA GLN A 71 -9.35 2.79 6.08
C GLN A 71 -8.29 3.11 7.15
N GLN A 72 -8.13 4.37 7.56
CA GLN A 72 -7.06 4.82 8.47
C GLN A 72 -7.07 4.15 9.85
N HIS A 73 -8.21 3.58 10.26
CA HIS A 73 -8.38 2.95 11.58
C HIS A 73 -7.56 1.66 11.77
N TRP A 74 -7.08 1.04 10.69
CA TRP A 74 -6.26 -0.18 10.75
C TRP A 74 -5.15 -0.21 9.69
N LEU A 75 -5.33 0.51 8.57
CA LEU A 75 -4.42 0.52 7.45
C LEU A 75 -3.54 1.79 7.50
N SER A 76 -2.23 1.60 7.50
CA SER A 76 -1.24 2.67 7.56
C SER A 76 -0.16 2.50 6.49
N ILE A 77 0.66 3.54 6.30
CA ILE A 77 1.83 3.49 5.42
C ILE A 77 3.06 3.16 6.25
N ASP A 78 3.83 2.18 5.79
CA ASP A 78 5.20 2.01 6.25
C ASP A 78 6.14 2.63 5.21
N LYS A 79 7.06 3.47 5.67
CA LYS A 79 8.03 4.14 4.81
C LYS A 79 9.36 3.41 4.77
N ALA A 80 9.61 2.44 5.67
CA ALA A 80 10.94 1.86 5.90
C ALA A 80 11.59 1.31 4.62
N GLU A 81 10.82 0.71 3.71
CA GLU A 81 11.33 0.15 2.45
C GLU A 81 11.54 1.21 1.35
N CYS A 82 10.93 2.39 1.49
CA CYS A 82 10.91 3.44 0.47
C CYS A 82 12.03 4.47 0.68
N VAL A 83 12.64 4.50 1.87
CA VAL A 83 13.78 5.36 2.23
C VAL A 83 15.08 4.77 1.70
#